data_AF-A0A7J6KNE0-F1
#
_entry.id   AF-A0A7J6KNE0-F1
#
_cell.length_a   1.000
_cell.length_b   1.000
_cell.length_c   1.000
_cell.angle_alpha   90.00
_cell.angle_beta   90.00
_cell.angle_gamma   90.00
#
_symmetry.space_group_name_H-M   'P 1'
#
loop_
_entity.id
_entity.type
_entity.pdbx_description
1 polymer ?
#
loop_
_entity_poly.entity_id
_entity_poly.type
_entity_poly.pdbx_seq_one_letter_code
_entity_poly.pdbx_strand_id
1 'polypeptide(L)'
;DRGFVESYGNVDVIFHSNSVEDAGLMIALAATDDRTVNKYVQFQYNPSTQSKNLALVKRLWPNHEFPEKHVDESELIRLMHEDKDNLLWGVLYAFFCMGRTNCADFRGTMLGNTIMPSDFKCATIEECLSDHSFVFSDKL
;
A
#
# COMPACT_ATOMS: atom_id res chain seq x y z
N ASP A 1 20.48 2.55 16.36
CA ASP A 1 19.01 2.74 16.45
C ASP A 1 18.32 1.43 16.16
N ARG A 2 17.57 0.89 17.12
CA ARG A 2 16.71 -0.28 16.87
C ARG A 2 15.54 0.20 16.02
N GLY A 3 15.36 -0.37 14.84
CA GLY A 3 14.22 -0.03 13.98
C GLY A 3 12.90 -0.34 14.68
N PHE A 4 11.89 0.49 14.44
CA PHE A 4 10.50 0.25 14.86
C PHE A 4 9.62 0.17 13.62
N VAL A 5 8.50 -0.53 13.73
CA VAL A 5 7.45 -0.54 12.72
C VAL A 5 6.49 0.60 13.04
N GLU A 6 6.38 1.56 12.12
CA GLU A 6 5.41 2.65 12.24
C GLU A 6 4.08 2.29 11.60
N SER A 7 3.00 2.68 12.27
CA SER A 7 1.64 2.67 11.74
C SER A 7 1.01 4.05 11.87
N TYR A 8 0.03 4.33 11.02
CA TYR A 8 -0.50 5.67 10.82
C TYR A 8 -2.03 5.68 10.85
N GLY A 9 -2.63 6.69 11.46
CA GLY A 9 -4.08 6.92 11.40
C GLY A 9 -4.91 5.72 11.88
N ASN A 10 -5.88 5.29 11.09
CA ASN A 10 -6.68 4.10 11.40
C ASN A 10 -6.02 2.86 10.80
N VAL A 11 -5.48 2.00 11.67
CA VAL A 11 -4.73 0.78 11.29
C VAL A 11 -5.57 -0.28 10.57
N ASP A 12 -6.90 -0.16 10.62
CA ASP A 12 -7.86 -1.06 9.98
C ASP A 12 -8.41 -0.52 8.65
N VAL A 13 -7.92 0.63 8.17
CA VAL A 13 -8.26 1.14 6.85
C VAL A 13 -7.70 0.22 5.76
N ILE A 14 -8.57 -0.15 4.82
CA ILE A 14 -8.20 -1.00 3.69
C ILE A 14 -7.39 -0.20 2.67
N PHE A 15 -6.26 -0.75 2.27
CA PHE A 15 -5.48 -0.29 1.12
C PHE A 15 -5.13 -1.47 0.21
N HIS A 16 -4.79 -1.15 -1.03
CA HIS A 16 -4.34 -2.09 -2.05
C HIS A 16 -2.85 -1.88 -2.30
N SER A 17 -2.11 -2.97 -2.47
CA SER A 17 -0.67 -2.92 -2.73
C SER A 17 -0.30 -3.90 -3.83
N ASN A 18 0.67 -3.52 -4.64
CA ASN A 18 1.16 -4.32 -5.75
C ASN A 18 2.68 -4.32 -5.68
N SER A 19 3.33 -5.39 -6.14
CA SER A 19 4.76 -5.31 -6.43
C SER A 19 5.01 -4.28 -7.52
N VAL A 20 6.23 -3.74 -7.56
CA VAL A 20 6.61 -2.75 -8.59
C VAL A 20 6.58 -3.39 -9.98
N GLU A 21 6.99 -4.66 -10.07
CA GLU A 21 6.99 -5.47 -11.28
C GLU A 21 5.56 -5.68 -11.80
N ASP A 22 4.62 -6.07 -10.93
CA ASP A 22 3.22 -6.25 -11.29
C ASP A 22 2.58 -4.94 -11.71
N ALA A 23 2.87 -3.84 -11.00
CA ALA A 23 2.39 -2.51 -11.35
C ALA A 23 2.85 -2.11 -12.76
N GLY A 24 4.11 -2.40 -13.11
CA GLY A 24 4.64 -2.18 -14.46
C GLY A 24 3.86 -2.93 -15.55
N LEU A 25 3.57 -4.22 -15.32
CA LEU A 25 2.77 -5.02 -16.25
C LEU A 25 1.34 -4.52 -16.37
N MET A 26 0.69 -4.21 -15.23
CA MET A 26 -0.66 -3.65 -15.19
C MET A 26 -0.77 -2.34 -15.99
N ILE A 27 0.20 -1.44 -15.81
CA ILE A 27 0.27 -0.16 -16.55
C ILE A 27 0.47 -0.41 -18.04
N ALA A 28 1.40 -1.31 -18.42
CA ALA A 28 1.68 -1.61 -19.82
C ALA A 28 0.44 -2.17 -20.54
N LEU A 29 -0.26 -3.12 -19.91
CA LEU A 29 -1.50 -3.68 -20.44
C LEU A 29 -2.59 -2.63 -20.57
N ALA A 30 -2.80 -1.82 -19.53
CA ALA A 30 -3.76 -0.73 -19.58
C ALA A 30 -3.47 0.22 -20.75
N ALA A 31 -2.21 0.63 -20.93
CA ALA A 31 -1.82 1.57 -21.97
C ALA A 31 -2.12 1.09 -23.41
N THR A 32 -2.21 -0.22 -23.62
CA THR A 32 -2.47 -0.82 -24.94
C THR A 32 -3.89 -1.36 -25.13
N ASP A 33 -4.72 -1.33 -24.09
CA ASP A 33 -6.08 -1.87 -24.15
C ASP A 33 -7.09 -0.77 -24.53
N ASP A 34 -7.73 -0.93 -25.70
CA ASP A 34 -8.73 0.02 -26.22
C ASP A 34 -9.88 0.32 -25.22
N ARG A 35 -10.19 -0.61 -24.31
CA ARG A 35 -11.22 -0.42 -23.29
C ARG A 35 -10.84 0.66 -22.27
N THR A 36 -9.57 1.03 -22.15
CA THR A 36 -9.07 2.00 -21.15
C THR A 36 -8.93 3.42 -21.68
N VAL A 37 -9.08 3.62 -22.99
CA VAL A 37 -8.91 4.93 -23.64
C VAL A 37 -9.80 5.98 -22.96
N ASN A 38 -9.18 7.08 -22.53
CA ASN A 38 -9.82 8.20 -21.82
C ASN A 38 -10.52 7.80 -20.51
N LYS A 39 -10.05 6.77 -19.81
CA LYS A 39 -10.55 6.35 -18.50
C LYS A 39 -9.47 6.43 -17.43
N TYR A 40 -9.91 6.59 -16.18
CA TYR A 40 -9.07 6.27 -15.04
C TYR A 40 -9.09 4.75 -14.85
N VAL A 41 -7.92 4.12 -14.74
CA VAL A 41 -7.81 2.67 -14.50
C VAL A 41 -7.31 2.46 -13.08
N GLN A 42 -8.13 1.81 -12.25
CA GLN A 42 -7.77 1.48 -10.87
C GLN A 42 -7.58 -0.03 -10.74
N PHE A 43 -6.41 -0.45 -10.30
CA PHE A 43 -6.11 -1.84 -9.98
C PHE A 43 -6.28 -2.07 -8.48
N GLN A 44 -7.09 -3.06 -8.13
CA GLN A 44 -7.40 -3.41 -6.75
C GLN A 44 -6.99 -4.86 -6.51
N TYR A 45 -5.70 -5.07 -6.27
CA TYR A 45 -5.14 -6.36 -5.84
C TYR A 45 -4.61 -6.25 -4.41
N ASN A 46 -4.48 -7.40 -3.75
CA ASN A 46 -3.99 -7.53 -2.38
C ASN A 46 -4.62 -6.52 -1.38
N PRO A 47 -5.95 -6.54 -1.19
CA PRO A 47 -6.58 -5.71 -0.17
C PRO A 47 -6.08 -6.12 1.22
N SER A 48 -5.53 -5.17 1.99
CA SER A 48 -5.08 -5.41 3.36
C SER A 48 -5.22 -4.17 4.25
N THR A 49 -4.84 -4.31 5.50
CA THR A 49 -4.79 -3.25 6.52
C THR A 49 -3.41 -3.27 7.18
N GLN A 50 -3.06 -2.18 7.87
CA GLN A 50 -1.77 -2.11 8.58
C GLN A 50 -1.75 -3.16 9.70
N SER A 51 -2.87 -3.32 10.41
CA SER A 51 -3.05 -4.33 11.46
C SER A 51 -2.84 -5.76 10.95
N LYS A 52 -3.39 -6.10 9.77
CA LYS A 52 -3.21 -7.42 9.13
C LYS A 52 -1.77 -7.65 8.72
N ASN A 53 -1.13 -6.66 8.10
CA ASN A 53 0.27 -6.78 7.65
C ASN A 53 1.22 -6.94 8.85
N LEU A 54 0.99 -6.22 9.94
CA LEU A 54 1.76 -6.35 11.17
C LEU A 54 1.58 -7.73 11.83
N ALA A 55 0.34 -8.23 11.91
CA ALA A 55 0.07 -9.56 12.42
C ALA A 55 0.76 -10.64 11.56
N LEU A 56 0.75 -10.46 10.24
CA LEU A 56 1.40 -11.35 9.28
C LEU A 56 2.92 -11.38 9.47
N VAL A 57 3.60 -10.23 9.52
CA VAL A 57 5.07 -10.20 9.67
C VAL A 57 5.51 -10.83 11.01
N LYS A 58 4.79 -10.57 12.10
CA LYS A 58 5.07 -11.21 13.41
C LYS A 58 4.89 -12.72 13.38
N ARG A 59 3.91 -13.22 12.62
CA ARG A 59 3.68 -14.66 12.43
C ARG A 59 4.80 -15.31 11.62
N LEU A 60 5.25 -14.64 10.56
CA LEU A 60 6.31 -15.15 9.67
C LEU A 60 7.69 -15.14 10.35
N TRP A 61 7.93 -14.18 11.26
CA TRP A 61 9.21 -13.98 11.93
C TRP A 61 9.09 -14.03 13.47
N PRO A 62 8.69 -15.17 14.07
CA PRO A 62 8.34 -15.25 15.50
C PRO A 62 9.53 -15.02 16.45
N ASN A 63 10.75 -15.17 15.94
CA ASN A 63 11.99 -14.97 16.71
C ASN A 63 12.54 -13.53 16.59
N HIS A 64 11.84 -12.63 15.90
CA HIS A 64 12.21 -11.23 15.76
C HIS A 64 11.21 -10.33 16.50
N GLU A 65 11.74 -9.34 17.21
CA GLU A 65 10.91 -8.29 17.78
C GLU A 65 10.64 -7.21 16.74
N PHE A 66 9.39 -6.77 16.66
CA PHE A 66 8.96 -5.62 15.88
C PHE A 66 8.42 -4.56 16.84
N PRO A 67 9.28 -3.72 17.46
CA PRO A 67 8.81 -2.62 18.30
C PRO A 67 7.88 -1.72 17.48
N GLU A 68 6.73 -1.36 18.05
CA GLU A 68 5.71 -0.60 17.34
C GLU A 68 5.68 0.85 17.78
N LYS A 69 5.43 1.73 16.82
CA LYS A 69 5.11 3.13 17.08
C LYS A 69 3.89 3.52 16.25
N HIS A 70 2.91 4.14 16.89
CA HIS A 70 1.71 4.60 16.22
C HIS A 70 1.70 6.11 16.13
N VAL A 71 1.37 6.64 14.95
CA VAL A 71 1.16 8.06 14.69
C VAL A 71 -0.33 8.25 14.38
N ASP A 72 -1.06 8.81 15.35
CA ASP A 72 -2.50 9.02 15.20
C ASP A 72 -2.85 10.14 14.22
N GLU A 73 -4.15 10.28 13.92
CA GLU A 73 -4.65 11.28 12.98
C GLU A 73 -4.30 12.72 13.40
N SER A 74 -4.39 13.04 14.69
CA SER A 74 -4.14 14.39 15.18
C SER A 74 -2.66 14.76 15.05
N GLU A 75 -1.78 13.79 15.27
CA GLU A 75 -0.35 13.95 15.07
C GLU A 75 0.00 14.10 13.59
N LEU A 76 -0.62 13.32 12.69
CA LEU A 76 -0.46 13.52 11.24
C LEU A 76 -0.89 14.93 10.80
N ILE A 77 -2.01 15.44 11.31
CA ILE A 77 -2.47 16.79 11.01
C ILE A 77 -1.46 17.83 11.51
N ARG A 78 -0.91 17.66 12.71
CA ARG A 78 0.12 18.53 13.25
C ARG A 78 1.38 18.52 12.38
N LEU A 79 1.87 17.34 12.01
CA LEU A 79 3.05 17.15 11.16
C LEU A 79 2.87 17.78 9.76
N MET A 80 1.68 17.68 9.16
CA MET A 80 1.38 18.36 7.89
C MET A 80 1.49 19.89 7.98
N HIS A 81 1.19 20.48 9.14
CA HIS A 81 1.30 21.93 9.33
C HIS A 81 2.73 22.37 9.66
N GLU A 82 3.44 21.62 10.50
CA GLU A 82 4.77 21.98 10.99
C GLU A 82 5.90 21.61 10.01
N ASP A 83 5.77 20.48 9.31
CA ASP A 83 6.72 19.96 8.33
C ASP A 83 6.08 19.98 6.93
N LYS A 84 5.61 21.18 6.54
CA LYS A 84 4.80 21.41 5.33
C LYS A 84 5.49 21.01 4.01
N ASP A 85 6.82 20.97 3.99
CA ASP A 85 7.60 20.61 2.80
C ASP A 85 7.68 19.09 2.64
N ASN A 86 7.34 18.33 3.69
CA ASN A 86 7.26 16.88 3.68
C ASN A 86 5.86 16.40 3.29
N LEU A 87 5.67 16.22 1.99
CA LEU A 87 4.40 15.77 1.41
C LEU A 87 3.98 14.36 1.88
N LEU A 88 4.88 13.58 2.48
CA LEU A 88 4.58 12.23 2.96
C LEU A 88 3.48 12.25 4.01
N TRP A 89 3.44 13.24 4.90
CA TRP A 89 2.40 13.35 5.92
C TRP A 89 1.00 13.45 5.31
N GLY A 90 0.87 14.22 4.22
CA GLY A 90 -0.37 14.33 3.45
C GLY A 90 -0.78 13.03 2.78
N VAL A 91 0.19 12.29 2.22
CA VAL A 91 -0.06 10.97 1.61
C VAL A 91 -0.51 9.96 2.65
N LEU A 92 0.18 9.87 3.78
CA LEU A 92 -0.15 8.96 4.89
C LEU A 92 -1.52 9.27 5.47
N TYR A 93 -1.86 10.54 5.67
CA TYR A 93 -3.19 10.98 6.08
C TYR A 93 -4.27 10.56 5.06
N ALA A 94 -4.03 10.82 3.77
CA ALA A 94 -4.97 10.45 2.72
C ALA A 94 -5.19 8.93 2.63
N PHE A 95 -4.14 8.13 2.83
CA PHE A 95 -4.21 6.68 2.73
C PHE A 95 -4.83 6.07 3.97
N PHE A 96 -4.35 6.43 5.16
CA PHE A 96 -4.63 5.70 6.39
C PHE A 96 -5.60 6.38 7.34
N CYS A 97 -5.95 7.66 7.12
CA CYS A 97 -7.07 8.31 7.83
C CYS A 97 -8.31 8.37 6.93
N MET A 98 -8.13 8.85 5.69
CA MET A 98 -9.25 9.05 4.77
C MET A 98 -9.59 7.83 3.89
N GLY A 99 -8.73 6.81 3.83
CA GLY A 99 -8.98 5.60 3.03
C GLY A 99 -9.04 5.82 1.52
N ARG A 100 -8.40 6.88 0.99
CA ARG A 100 -8.56 7.33 -0.40
C ARG A 100 -8.14 6.29 -1.44
N THR A 101 -7.22 5.39 -1.12
CA THR A 101 -6.79 4.30 -2.04
C THR A 101 -7.87 3.26 -2.30
N ASN A 102 -8.91 3.21 -1.47
CA ASN A 102 -10.04 2.30 -1.61
C ASN A 102 -11.26 2.96 -2.28
N CYS A 103 -11.19 4.26 -2.57
CA CYS A 103 -12.29 5.00 -3.17
C CYS A 103 -12.14 5.03 -4.70
N ALA A 104 -13.24 4.78 -5.42
CA ALA A 104 -13.32 5.04 -6.86
C ALA A 104 -13.79 6.49 -7.08
N ASP A 105 -12.92 7.44 -6.73
CA ASP A 105 -13.30 8.86 -6.59
C ASP A 105 -13.61 9.58 -7.92
N PHE A 106 -13.24 9.00 -9.06
CA PHE A 106 -13.41 9.65 -10.37
C PHE A 106 -14.52 9.00 -11.19
N ARG A 107 -15.40 9.84 -11.73
CA ARG A 107 -16.41 9.41 -12.69
C ARG A 107 -15.71 8.86 -13.94
N GLY A 108 -16.03 7.63 -14.31
CA GLY A 108 -15.38 6.94 -15.43
C GLY A 108 -14.18 6.09 -15.03
N THR A 109 -13.88 5.96 -13.73
CA THR A 109 -12.94 4.93 -13.26
C THR A 109 -13.43 3.54 -13.64
N MET A 110 -12.56 2.76 -14.25
CA MET A 110 -12.76 1.35 -14.51
C MET A 110 -11.85 0.49 -13.63
N LEU A 111 -12.36 -0.69 -13.28
CA LEU A 111 -11.57 -1.69 -12.57
C LEU A 111 -10.61 -2.38 -13.54
N GLY A 112 -9.32 -2.08 -13.41
CA GLY A 112 -8.25 -2.63 -14.24
C GLY A 112 -8.10 -4.16 -14.12
N ASN A 113 -8.59 -4.76 -13.03
CA ASN A 113 -8.56 -6.22 -12.87
C ASN A 113 -9.27 -6.97 -14.01
N THR A 114 -10.22 -6.32 -14.69
CA THR A 114 -10.98 -6.90 -15.82
C THR A 114 -10.22 -6.99 -17.14
N ILE A 115 -9.06 -6.32 -17.23
CA ILE A 115 -8.21 -6.33 -18.42
C ILE A 115 -6.98 -7.23 -18.27
N MET A 116 -6.75 -7.76 -17.08
CA MET A 116 -5.62 -8.65 -16.82
C MET A 116 -5.87 -10.05 -17.42
N PRO A 117 -4.80 -10.75 -17.85
CA PRO A 117 -4.90 -12.15 -18.26
C PRO A 117 -5.54 -13.02 -17.17
N SER A 118 -6.32 -14.03 -17.56
CA SER A 118 -7.04 -14.89 -16.60
C SER A 118 -6.11 -15.70 -15.70
N ASP A 119 -4.88 -15.95 -16.14
CA ASP A 119 -3.82 -16.66 -15.45
C ASP A 119 -2.84 -15.72 -14.73
N PHE A 120 -3.03 -14.39 -14.84
CA PHE A 120 -2.21 -13.43 -14.12
C PHE A 120 -2.39 -13.59 -12.60
N LYS A 121 -1.27 -13.66 -11.89
CA LYS A 121 -1.20 -13.72 -10.44
C LYS A 121 -0.28 -12.62 -9.96
N CYS A 122 -0.84 -11.67 -9.20
CA CYS A 122 -0.06 -10.65 -8.53
C CYS A 122 0.72 -11.28 -7.37
N ALA A 123 1.96 -10.83 -7.15
CA ALA A 123 2.72 -11.13 -5.95
C ALA A 123 1.90 -10.72 -4.72
N THR A 124 1.79 -11.63 -3.77
CA THR A 124 1.01 -11.46 -2.55
C THR A 124 1.82 -10.75 -1.48
N ILE A 125 1.12 -10.10 -0.54
CA ILE A 125 1.77 -9.48 0.62
C ILE A 125 2.53 -10.52 1.46
N GLU A 126 2.03 -11.76 1.55
CA GLU A 126 2.70 -12.84 2.28
C GLU A 126 4.00 -13.28 1.61
N GLU A 127 4.05 -13.34 0.27
CA GLU A 127 5.31 -13.60 -0.46
C GLU A 127 6.34 -12.50 -0.18
N CYS A 128 5.94 -11.22 -0.24
CA CYS A 128 6.85 -10.11 0.08
C CYS A 128 7.31 -10.12 1.55
N LEU A 129 6.41 -10.32 2.51
CA LEU A 129 6.75 -10.32 3.93
C LEU A 129 7.46 -11.59 4.39
N SER A 130 7.48 -12.65 3.57
CA SER A 130 8.28 -13.85 3.81
C SER A 130 9.71 -13.71 3.31
N ASP A 131 10.00 -12.70 2.48
CA ASP A 131 11.34 -12.43 1.98
C ASP A 131 12.17 -11.69 3.03
N HIS A 132 13.25 -12.34 3.48
CA HIS A 132 14.19 -11.75 4.43
C HIS A 132 14.80 -10.45 3.93
N SER A 133 15.11 -10.36 2.64
CA SER A 133 15.72 -9.17 2.04
C SER A 133 14.75 -8.00 2.00
N PHE A 134 13.46 -8.26 1.82
CA PHE A 134 12.42 -7.23 1.90
C PHE A 134 12.26 -6.70 3.33
N VAL A 135 12.14 -7.60 4.31
CA VAL A 135 11.84 -7.24 5.71
C VAL A 135 13.04 -6.64 6.45
N PHE A 136 14.25 -7.16 6.19
CA PHE A 136 15.46 -6.81 6.93
C PHE A 136 16.54 -6.17 6.07
N SER A 137 16.22 -5.70 4.86
CA SER A 137 17.21 -5.10 3.94
C SER A 137 18.24 -4.26 4.69
N ASP A 138 19.51 -4.61 4.49
CA ASP A 138 20.62 -3.79 4.92
C ASP A 138 20.45 -2.43 4.26
N LYS A 139 20.46 -1.37 5.07
CA LYS A 139 20.47 0.01 4.58
C LYS A 139 21.54 0.14 3.49
N LEU A 140 21.12 0.37 2.24
CA LEU A 140 22.00 0.96 1.24
C LEU A 140 22.41 2.37 1.69
#